data_AF-A0A3L6NB93-F1
#
_entry.id   AF-A0A3L6NB93-F1
#
_cell.length_a   1.000
_cell.length_b   1.000
_cell.length_c   1.000
_cell.angle_alpha   90.00
_cell.angle_beta   90.00
_cell.angle_gamma   90.00
#
_symmetry.space_group_name_H-M   'P 1'
#
loop_
_entity.id
_entity.type
_entity.pdbx_description
1 polymer ?
#
loop_
_entity_poly.entity_id
_entity_poly.type
_entity_poly.pdbx_seq_one_letter_code
_entity_poly.pdbx_strand_id
1 'polypeptide(L)'
;MSLISAHLEQIGYSCQGIDSLPFPPPKIFTNALLSNHDITSLIRDTEPHERALFSVPPPPPPSTTLKPTEPEKKKSSGRRQTVFNVASGEVTTGPPPRTGAHPRRQTAVAAVLGGQMHEELRRGESDRKGDVDVNVLLRGAEKLCGVYELPGAKERIAALRSKHAHGKNTAAYYEARVAEQAEQLASLDHRDWYDEEEEEEEEGEVWTEDDLRREEEEAKEMEVKKRELQVRLRQMEKDLGGLMRM
;
A
#
# COMPACT_ATOMS: atom_id res chain seq x y z
N MET A 1 21.16 -17.61 99.97
CA MET A 1 22.03 -17.15 98.86
C MET A 1 21.97 -18.09 97.65
N SER A 2 22.04 -19.42 97.82
CA SER A 2 22.08 -20.38 96.69
C SER A 2 20.79 -20.42 95.81
N LEU A 3 19.59 -20.31 96.41
CA LEU A 3 18.32 -20.35 95.65
C LEU A 3 18.15 -19.17 94.68
N ILE A 4 18.54 -17.96 95.10
CA ILE A 4 18.51 -16.76 94.25
C ILE A 4 19.48 -16.90 93.07
N SER A 5 20.66 -17.47 93.30
CA SER A 5 21.62 -17.72 92.22
C SER A 5 21.04 -18.67 91.17
N ALA A 6 20.36 -19.75 91.58
CA ALA A 6 19.74 -20.70 90.67
C ALA A 6 18.64 -20.05 89.82
N HIS A 7 17.81 -19.17 90.41
CA HIS A 7 16.79 -18.44 89.66
C HIS A 7 17.38 -17.43 88.67
N LEU A 8 18.46 -16.73 89.05
CA LEU A 8 19.15 -15.81 88.15
C LEU A 8 19.82 -16.55 86.98
N GLU A 9 20.39 -17.73 87.24
CA GLU A 9 20.96 -18.58 86.19
C GLU A 9 19.88 -19.08 85.23
N GLN A 10 18.73 -19.50 85.75
CA GLN A 10 17.59 -19.93 84.94
C GLN A 10 17.02 -18.80 84.07
N ILE A 11 16.95 -17.57 84.61
CA ILE A 11 16.57 -16.38 83.84
C ILE A 11 17.61 -16.12 82.73
N GLY A 12 18.91 -16.24 83.04
CA GLY A 12 19.99 -16.10 82.07
C GLY A 12 19.88 -17.09 80.90
N TYR A 13 19.68 -18.38 81.21
CA TYR A 13 19.46 -19.42 80.19
C TYR A 13 18.21 -19.14 79.35
N SER A 14 17.12 -18.67 79.97
CA SER A 14 15.89 -18.36 79.24
C SER A 14 16.06 -17.15 78.31
N CYS A 15 16.76 -16.10 78.75
CA CYS A 15 17.05 -14.93 77.92
C CYS A 15 17.92 -15.27 76.71
N GLN A 16 19.01 -16.04 76.92
CA GLN A 16 19.84 -16.51 75.80
C GLN A 16 19.07 -17.43 74.86
N GLY A 17 18.20 -18.28 75.39
CA GLY A 17 17.30 -19.12 74.61
C GLY A 17 16.38 -18.30 73.72
N ILE A 18 15.75 -17.24 74.25
CA ILE A 18 14.82 -16.37 73.52
C ILE A 18 15.54 -15.52 72.47
N ASP A 19 16.71 -14.97 72.79
CA ASP A 19 17.48 -14.12 71.87
C ASP A 19 18.13 -14.92 70.72
N SER A 20 18.50 -16.19 70.99
CA SER A 20 19.04 -17.09 69.98
C SER A 20 17.98 -17.76 69.10
N LEU A 21 16.68 -17.52 69.35
CA LEU A 21 15.63 -18.01 68.46
C LEU A 21 15.78 -17.34 67.09
N PRO A 22 15.92 -18.11 65.99
CA PRO A 22 16.03 -17.57 64.65
C PRO A 22 14.66 -17.05 64.20
N PHE A 23 14.31 -15.84 64.63
CA PHE A 23 13.15 -15.13 64.10
C PHE A 23 13.47 -14.72 62.67
N PRO A 24 12.69 -15.19 61.67
CA PRO A 24 12.89 -14.73 60.31
C PRO A 24 12.64 -13.22 60.30
N PRO A 25 13.62 -12.39 59.86
CA PRO A 25 13.38 -10.97 59.69
C PRO A 25 12.20 -10.77 58.74
N PRO A 26 11.45 -9.66 58.85
CA PRO A 26 10.32 -9.39 57.97
C PRO A 26 10.75 -9.53 56.52
N LYS A 27 10.29 -10.60 55.86
CA LYS A 27 10.64 -10.91 54.48
C LYS A 27 9.99 -9.83 53.62
N ILE A 28 10.82 -8.95 53.07
CA ILE A 28 10.44 -7.77 52.29
C ILE A 28 9.50 -8.14 51.13
N PHE A 29 9.61 -9.37 50.60
CA PHE A 29 8.93 -9.77 49.38
C PHE A 29 7.41 -9.93 49.51
N THR A 30 6.86 -10.44 50.61
CA THR A 30 5.40 -10.72 50.67
C THR A 30 4.57 -9.45 50.91
N ASN A 31 5.05 -8.51 51.71
CA ASN A 31 4.35 -7.23 51.92
C ASN A 31 4.62 -6.22 50.79
N ALA A 32 5.79 -6.24 50.13
CA ALA A 32 6.08 -5.30 49.04
C ALA A 32 5.35 -5.64 47.73
N LEU A 33 5.14 -6.93 47.43
CA LEU A 33 4.41 -7.37 46.23
C LEU A 33 2.91 -7.05 46.27
N LEU A 34 2.32 -6.99 47.47
CA LEU A 34 0.89 -6.68 47.64
C LEU A 34 0.62 -5.20 47.91
N SER A 35 1.65 -4.40 48.25
CA SER A 35 1.48 -3.01 48.68
C SER A 35 1.71 -1.96 47.58
N ASN A 36 2.38 -2.29 46.46
CA ASN A 36 2.83 -1.28 45.48
C ASN A 36 2.45 -1.59 44.03
N HIS A 37 1.29 -2.22 43.81
CA HIS A 37 0.68 -2.15 42.48
C HIS A 37 -0.43 -1.12 42.56
N ASP A 38 -0.23 0.04 41.93
CA ASP A 38 -1.31 0.98 41.71
C ASP A 38 -2.42 0.21 40.97
N ILE A 39 -3.64 0.23 41.50
CA ILE A 39 -4.78 -0.48 40.89
C ILE A 39 -4.95 -0.05 39.42
N THR A 40 -4.54 1.16 39.07
CA THR A 40 -4.52 1.71 37.71
C THR A 40 -3.50 1.05 36.78
N SER A 41 -2.41 0.46 37.28
CA SER A 41 -1.48 -0.34 36.46
C SER A 41 -2.05 -1.72 36.15
N LEU A 42 -2.89 -2.28 37.04
CA LEU A 42 -3.52 -3.58 36.88
C LEU A 42 -4.85 -3.49 36.09
N ILE A 43 -5.62 -2.43 36.36
CA ILE A 43 -6.88 -2.09 35.72
C ILE A 43 -6.68 -0.74 35.03
N ARG A 44 -5.96 -0.77 33.91
CA ARG A 44 -5.88 0.39 33.02
C ARG A 44 -7.12 0.43 32.14
N ASP A 45 -7.59 1.64 31.83
CA ASP A 45 -8.56 1.80 30.76
C ASP A 45 -8.01 1.19 29.47
N THR A 46 -8.86 0.46 28.75
CA THR A 46 -8.46 -0.15 27.46
C THR A 46 -7.99 0.93 26.50
N GLU A 47 -6.85 0.71 25.87
CA GLU A 47 -6.32 1.66 24.89
C GLU A 47 -7.20 1.69 23.61
N PRO A 48 -7.20 2.77 22.81
CA PRO A 48 -8.09 2.87 21.63
C PRO A 48 -7.98 1.70 20.66
N HIS A 49 -6.78 1.13 20.52
CA HIS A 49 -6.53 -0.03 19.65
C HIS A 49 -7.02 -1.34 20.28
N GLU A 50 -7.01 -1.48 21.60
CA GLU A 50 -7.60 -2.61 22.33
C GLU A 50 -9.12 -2.55 22.28
N ARG A 51 -9.70 -1.35 22.45
CA ARG A 51 -11.15 -1.12 22.29
C ARG A 51 -11.64 -1.55 20.91
N ALA A 52 -10.86 -1.32 19.87
CA ALA A 52 -11.19 -1.72 18.51
C ALA A 52 -11.19 -3.26 18.30
N LEU A 53 -10.55 -4.05 19.17
CA LEU A 53 -10.62 -5.51 19.12
C LEU A 53 -11.93 -6.06 19.70
N PHE A 54 -12.51 -5.36 20.68
CA PHE A 54 -13.68 -5.81 21.44
C PHE A 54 -14.96 -5.00 21.17
N SER A 55 -14.86 -3.91 20.39
CA SER A 55 -15.99 -3.11 19.96
C SER A 55 -16.46 -3.53 18.58
N VAL A 56 -17.72 -3.95 18.48
CA VAL A 56 -18.36 -4.22 17.19
C VAL A 56 -18.66 -2.88 16.52
N PRO A 57 -18.28 -2.68 15.23
CA PRO A 57 -18.59 -1.45 14.52
C PRO A 57 -20.10 -1.19 14.54
N PRO A 58 -20.56 0.04 14.87
CA PRO A 58 -21.97 0.36 14.78
C PRO A 58 -22.44 0.12 13.33
N PRO A 59 -23.64 -0.45 13.13
CA PRO A 59 -24.16 -0.67 11.79
C PRO A 59 -24.19 0.65 11.02
N PRO A 60 -23.89 0.64 9.70
CA PRO A 60 -23.94 1.85 8.90
C PRO A 60 -25.35 2.47 9.05
N PRO A 61 -25.45 3.81 9.18
CA PRO A 61 -26.74 4.46 9.30
C PRO A 61 -27.62 4.04 8.10
N PRO A 62 -28.89 3.69 8.33
CA PRO A 62 -29.78 3.33 7.23
C PRO A 62 -29.80 4.50 6.25
N SER A 63 -29.61 4.20 4.97
CA SER A 63 -29.62 5.17 3.88
C SER A 63 -30.94 5.95 3.94
N THR A 64 -30.92 7.15 4.53
CA THR A 64 -32.03 8.10 4.46
C THR A 64 -32.02 8.73 3.07
N THR A 65 -32.35 7.94 2.06
CA THR A 65 -32.75 8.43 0.75
C THR A 65 -34.24 8.17 0.60
N LEU A 66 -35.04 8.93 1.35
CA LEU A 66 -36.47 9.05 1.10
C LEU A 66 -36.66 9.90 -0.16
N LYS A 67 -36.81 9.24 -1.31
CA LYS A 67 -37.63 9.77 -2.41
C LYS A 67 -38.91 8.93 -2.46
N PRO A 68 -40.10 9.55 -2.37
CA PRO A 68 -41.36 8.83 -2.41
C PRO A 68 -41.79 8.58 -3.86
N THR A 69 -41.92 7.31 -4.25
CA THR A 69 -42.78 6.89 -5.36
C THR A 69 -43.46 5.58 -5.02
N GLU A 70 -44.73 5.51 -5.43
CA GLU A 70 -45.84 4.63 -5.07
C GLU A 70 -45.67 3.10 -5.19
N PRO A 71 -46.65 2.32 -4.66
CA PRO A 71 -46.43 0.95 -4.20
C PRO A 71 -46.85 -0.10 -5.23
N GLU A 72 -45.98 -1.07 -5.50
CA GLU A 72 -46.36 -2.31 -6.17
C GLU A 72 -45.97 -3.55 -5.36
N LYS A 73 -46.97 -4.41 -5.19
CA LYS A 73 -47.01 -5.64 -4.39
C LYS A 73 -45.98 -6.67 -4.86
N LYS A 74 -45.34 -7.39 -3.93
CA LYS A 74 -45.08 -8.84 -4.04
C LYS A 74 -44.61 -9.49 -2.72
N LYS A 75 -45.54 -10.29 -2.17
CA LYS A 75 -45.39 -11.61 -1.54
C LYS A 75 -44.38 -11.79 -0.39
N SER A 76 -44.93 -11.74 0.82
CA SER A 76 -44.37 -12.28 2.06
C SER A 76 -44.23 -13.81 2.01
N SER A 77 -43.00 -14.33 2.03
CA SER A 77 -42.74 -15.71 2.48
C SER A 77 -42.26 -15.65 3.92
N GLY A 78 -43.19 -15.86 4.85
CA GLY A 78 -42.92 -15.90 6.28
C GLY A 78 -42.21 -17.20 6.65
N ARG A 79 -40.87 -17.19 6.64
CA ARG A 79 -40.08 -18.20 7.35
C ARG A 79 -39.92 -17.74 8.79
N ARG A 80 -40.59 -18.41 9.72
CA ARG A 80 -40.52 -18.18 11.17
C ARG A 80 -39.04 -18.09 11.59
N GLN A 81 -38.58 -16.89 11.88
CA GLN A 81 -37.31 -16.65 12.57
C GLN A 81 -37.58 -16.75 14.06
N THR A 82 -36.93 -17.71 14.72
CA THR A 82 -36.89 -17.80 16.17
C THR A 82 -35.85 -16.81 16.67
N VAL A 83 -36.31 -15.68 17.21
CA VAL A 83 -35.46 -14.73 17.94
C VAL A 83 -35.25 -15.24 19.36
N PHE A 84 -34.00 -15.39 19.78
CA PHE A 84 -33.63 -15.57 21.18
C PHE A 84 -33.35 -14.17 21.74
N ASN A 85 -34.22 -13.68 22.63
CA ASN A 85 -34.01 -12.41 23.31
C ASN A 85 -33.00 -12.61 24.45
N VAL A 86 -31.80 -12.06 24.31
CA VAL A 86 -30.89 -11.82 25.43
C VAL A 86 -30.73 -10.31 25.55
N ALA A 87 -31.05 -9.79 26.73
CA ALA A 87 -30.99 -8.37 27.01
C ALA A 87 -29.58 -7.80 26.69
N SER A 88 -29.56 -6.76 25.87
CA SER A 88 -28.43 -5.85 25.63
C SER A 88 -27.29 -6.28 24.69
N GLY A 89 -27.60 -6.77 23.49
CA GLY A 89 -26.62 -6.82 22.40
C GLY A 89 -27.09 -7.61 21.19
N GLU A 90 -27.60 -6.91 20.17
CA GLU A 90 -28.18 -7.51 18.96
C GLU A 90 -27.11 -8.21 18.10
N VAL A 91 -27.14 -9.55 18.04
CA VAL A 91 -26.35 -10.37 17.11
C VAL A 91 -27.20 -10.63 15.87
N THR A 92 -26.97 -9.84 14.82
CA THR A 92 -27.55 -10.08 13.49
C THR A 92 -26.78 -11.22 12.79
N THR A 93 -27.40 -12.39 12.70
CA THR A 93 -26.94 -13.51 11.84
C THR A 93 -27.64 -13.45 10.49
N GLY A 94 -27.50 -12.32 9.78
CA GLY A 94 -27.91 -12.18 8.38
C GLY A 94 -26.74 -12.47 7.43
N PRO A 95 -26.99 -12.98 6.20
CA PRO A 95 -25.95 -13.07 5.17
C PRO A 95 -25.37 -11.66 4.91
N PRO A 96 -24.04 -11.51 4.73
CA PRO A 96 -23.44 -10.19 4.59
C PRO A 96 -23.97 -9.46 3.34
N PRO A 97 -24.28 -8.14 3.42
CA PRO A 97 -24.70 -7.37 2.26
C PRO A 97 -23.55 -7.26 1.24
N ARG A 98 -23.81 -7.64 0.00
CA ARG A 98 -22.85 -7.69 -1.12
C ARG A 98 -22.58 -6.32 -1.78
N THR A 99 -22.55 -5.23 -1.02
CA THR A 99 -22.35 -3.88 -1.56
C THR A 99 -21.28 -3.11 -0.79
N GLY A 100 -20.02 -3.30 -1.19
CA GLY A 100 -18.99 -2.28 -1.45
C GLY A 100 -18.59 -1.21 -0.41
N ALA A 101 -19.23 -1.07 0.74
CA ALA A 101 -18.87 -0.07 1.74
C ALA A 101 -18.36 -0.77 3.01
N HIS A 102 -17.08 -1.15 3.00
CA HIS A 102 -16.44 -1.71 4.18
C HIS A 102 -16.51 -0.73 5.36
N PRO A 103 -16.67 -1.22 6.61
CA PRO A 103 -16.65 -0.39 7.81
C PRO A 103 -15.25 0.21 7.98
N ARG A 104 -15.04 1.41 7.41
CA ARG A 104 -13.71 1.95 7.08
C ARG A 104 -12.96 2.58 8.25
N ARG A 105 -13.48 2.54 9.49
CA ARG A 105 -13.02 3.46 10.54
C ARG A 105 -12.64 2.85 11.89
N GLN A 106 -12.84 1.55 12.11
CA GLN A 106 -12.47 0.91 13.39
C GLN A 106 -11.81 -0.47 13.17
N THR A 107 -10.66 -0.54 12.51
CA THR A 107 -9.76 -1.70 12.69
C THR A 107 -8.74 -1.36 13.77
N ALA A 108 -8.35 -2.34 14.59
CA ALA A 108 -7.31 -2.14 15.62
C ALA A 108 -6.01 -1.60 15.01
N VAL A 109 -5.66 -2.09 13.82
CA VAL A 109 -4.51 -1.60 13.04
C VAL A 109 -4.70 -0.13 12.61
N ALA A 110 -5.89 0.28 12.17
CA ALA A 110 -6.16 1.69 11.82
C ALA A 110 -6.15 2.61 13.04
N ALA A 111 -6.51 2.12 14.23
CA ALA A 111 -6.44 2.89 15.47
C ALA A 111 -4.97 3.19 15.87
N VAL A 112 -4.05 2.24 15.64
CA VAL A 112 -2.61 2.42 15.92
C VAL A 112 -1.91 3.24 14.83
N LEU A 113 -2.14 2.89 13.56
CA LEU A 113 -1.47 3.54 12.43
C LEU A 113 -2.02 4.94 12.11
N GLY A 114 -3.28 5.18 12.47
CA GLY A 114 -4.08 6.29 11.99
C GLY A 114 -4.80 5.96 10.68
N GLY A 115 -5.95 6.60 10.44
CA GLY A 115 -6.79 6.35 9.26
C GLY A 115 -6.08 6.61 7.93
N GLN A 116 -5.28 7.69 7.83
CA GLN A 116 -4.57 8.06 6.60
C GLN A 116 -3.50 7.03 6.22
N MET A 117 -2.60 6.68 7.15
CA MET A 117 -1.53 5.71 6.92
C MET A 117 -2.07 4.30 6.64
N HIS A 118 -3.14 3.90 7.33
CA HIS A 118 -3.80 2.62 7.08
C HIS A 118 -4.49 2.58 5.71
N GLU A 119 -5.08 3.68 5.25
CA GLU A 119 -5.69 3.76 3.91
C GLU A 119 -4.63 3.76 2.81
N GLU A 120 -3.51 4.45 3.01
CA GLU A 120 -2.38 4.44 2.09
C GLU A 120 -1.81 3.03 1.89
N LEU A 121 -1.59 2.28 2.98
CA LEU A 121 -1.13 0.89 2.91
C LEU A 121 -2.15 -0.02 2.22
N ARG A 122 -3.45 0.16 2.51
CA ARG A 122 -4.51 -0.65 1.89
C ARG A 122 -4.68 -0.35 0.40
N ARG A 123 -4.47 0.91 0.00
CA ARG A 123 -4.46 1.33 -1.41
C ARG A 123 -3.31 0.65 -2.15
N GLY A 124 -2.11 0.66 -1.57
CA GLY A 124 -0.95 -0.03 -2.13
C GLY A 124 -1.14 -1.55 -2.25
N GLU A 125 -1.79 -2.19 -1.26
CA GLU A 125 -2.10 -3.63 -1.31
C GLU A 125 -3.14 -3.99 -2.39
N SER A 126 -4.14 -3.13 -2.59
CA SER A 126 -5.20 -3.35 -3.58
C SER A 126 -4.72 -3.14 -5.01
N ASP A 127 -3.66 -2.35 -5.19
CA ASP A 127 -3.05 -2.12 -6.49
C ASP A 127 -2.20 -3.33 -6.87
N ARG A 128 -2.80 -4.24 -7.65
CA ARG A 128 -2.14 -5.45 -8.18
C ARG A 128 -0.86 -5.16 -8.98
N LYS A 129 -0.62 -3.89 -9.30
CA LYS A 129 0.59 -3.40 -9.96
C LYS A 129 1.83 -3.39 -9.07
N GLY A 130 1.67 -3.59 -7.75
CA GLY A 130 2.80 -3.84 -6.84
C GLY A 130 3.57 -2.60 -6.38
N ASP A 131 3.05 -1.39 -6.64
CA ASP A 131 3.62 -0.13 -6.14
C ASP A 131 3.26 0.09 -4.66
N VAL A 132 3.77 -0.78 -3.78
CA VAL A 132 3.72 -0.56 -2.33
C VAL A 132 4.96 0.22 -1.92
N ASP A 133 4.77 1.43 -1.37
CA ASP A 133 5.90 2.18 -0.82
C ASP A 133 6.45 1.47 0.44
N VAL A 134 7.61 0.85 0.26
CA VAL A 134 8.33 0.10 1.29
C VAL A 134 8.64 0.98 2.50
N ASN A 135 8.87 2.30 2.32
CA ASN A 135 9.16 3.19 3.44
C ASN A 135 7.94 3.40 4.33
N VAL A 136 6.76 3.59 3.73
CA VAL A 136 5.49 3.72 4.46
C VAL A 136 5.17 2.41 5.18
N LEU A 137 5.42 1.26 4.53
CA LEU A 137 5.26 -0.06 5.14
C LEU A 137 6.17 -0.28 6.35
N LEU A 138 7.46 0.01 6.22
CA LEU A 138 8.42 -0.12 7.33
C LEU A 138 8.09 0.83 8.48
N ARG A 139 7.62 2.05 8.19
CA ARG A 139 7.16 3.02 9.20
C ARG A 139 5.89 2.54 9.91
N GLY A 140 4.96 1.93 9.18
CA GLY A 140 3.76 1.31 9.75
C GLY A 140 4.13 0.14 10.66
N ALA A 141 5.02 -0.75 10.20
CA ALA A 141 5.50 -1.88 10.99
C ALA A 141 6.20 -1.44 12.28
N GLU A 142 6.99 -0.37 12.24
CA GLU A 142 7.65 0.20 13.42
C GLU A 142 6.64 0.76 14.44
N LYS A 143 5.62 1.48 13.97
CA LYS A 143 4.53 1.97 14.84
C LYS A 143 3.76 0.81 15.50
N LEU A 144 3.49 -0.25 14.76
CA LEU A 144 2.82 -1.44 15.30
C LEU A 144 3.70 -2.17 16.34
N CYS A 145 5.00 -2.29 16.08
CA CYS A 145 5.96 -2.88 17.01
C CYS A 145 6.14 -2.06 18.30
N GLY A 146 5.76 -0.78 18.32
CA GLY A 146 5.76 0.04 19.52
C GLY A 146 4.61 -0.28 20.48
N VAL A 147 3.48 -0.79 19.96
CA VAL A 147 2.31 -1.15 20.75
C VAL A 147 2.34 -2.62 21.15
N TYR A 148 2.69 -3.49 20.20
CA TYR A 148 2.88 -4.92 20.45
C TYR A 148 4.31 -5.30 20.07
N GLU A 149 5.15 -5.47 21.08
CA GLU A 149 6.53 -5.86 20.86
C GLU A 149 6.60 -7.32 20.40
N LEU A 150 7.00 -7.53 19.15
CA LEU A 150 7.35 -8.85 18.64
C LEU A 150 8.89 -9.00 18.73
N PRO A 151 9.40 -10.01 19.46
CA PRO A 151 10.84 -10.23 19.59
C PRO A 151 11.54 -10.29 18.23
N GLY A 152 12.64 -9.55 18.08
CA GLY A 152 13.42 -9.48 16.83
C GLY A 152 12.77 -8.69 15.68
N ALA A 153 11.54 -8.19 15.82
CA ALA A 153 10.90 -7.44 14.74
C ALA A 153 11.60 -6.09 14.46
N LYS A 154 12.02 -5.38 15.52
CA LYS A 154 12.74 -4.09 15.40
C LYS A 154 14.06 -4.24 14.62
N GLU A 155 14.81 -5.29 14.91
CA GLU A 155 16.07 -5.61 14.21
C GLU A 155 15.83 -5.95 12.74
N ARG A 156 14.80 -6.76 12.44
CA ARG A 156 14.42 -7.10 11.07
C ARG A 156 13.97 -5.88 10.28
N ILE A 157 13.21 -4.96 10.89
CA ILE A 157 12.80 -3.70 10.27
C ILE A 157 14.03 -2.83 9.95
N ALA A 158 14.98 -2.73 10.87
CA ALA A 158 16.23 -2.01 10.64
C ALA A 158 17.07 -2.63 9.50
N ALA A 159 17.19 -3.96 9.48
CA ALA A 159 17.89 -4.68 8.41
C ALA A 159 17.22 -4.47 7.04
N LEU A 160 15.88 -4.55 6.98
CA LEU A 160 15.11 -4.27 5.76
C LEU A 160 15.28 -2.82 5.29
N ARG A 161 15.31 -1.86 6.21
CA ARG A 161 15.56 -0.45 5.88
C ARG A 161 16.93 -0.25 5.25
N SER A 162 17.98 -0.84 5.83
CA SER A 162 19.33 -0.80 5.27
C SER A 162 19.38 -1.45 3.89
N LYS A 163 18.77 -2.64 3.73
CA LYS A 163 18.69 -3.33 2.43
C LYS A 163 17.95 -2.51 1.38
N HIS A 164 16.84 -1.88 1.74
CA HIS A 164 16.06 -1.04 0.83
C HIS A 164 16.84 0.22 0.42
N ALA A 165 17.50 0.89 1.37
CA ALA A 165 18.34 2.05 1.08
C ALA A 165 19.50 1.68 0.14
N HIS A 166 20.18 0.55 0.41
CA HIS A 166 21.24 0.05 -0.46
C HIS A 166 20.70 -0.30 -1.86
N GLY A 167 19.59 -1.03 -1.95
CA GLY A 167 18.96 -1.37 -3.22
C GLY A 167 18.56 -0.14 -4.03
N LYS A 168 18.01 0.89 -3.38
CA LYS A 168 17.65 2.16 -4.03
C LYS A 168 18.87 2.90 -4.57
N ASN A 169 19.96 2.97 -3.80
CA ASN A 169 21.19 3.61 -4.26
C ASN A 169 21.82 2.85 -5.43
N THR A 170 21.84 1.52 -5.35
CA THR A 170 22.36 0.65 -6.42
C THR A 170 21.51 0.75 -7.69
N ALA A 171 20.18 0.78 -7.56
CA ALA A 171 19.28 0.98 -8.69
C ALA A 171 19.51 2.35 -9.35
N ALA A 172 19.59 3.42 -8.57
CA ALA A 172 19.87 4.76 -9.08
C ALA A 172 21.22 4.85 -9.83
N TYR A 173 22.25 4.16 -9.32
CA TYR A 173 23.56 4.07 -9.99
C TYR A 173 23.45 3.40 -11.36
N TYR A 174 22.76 2.26 -11.45
CA TYR A 174 22.59 1.57 -12.73
C TYR A 174 21.64 2.29 -13.68
N GLU A 175 20.62 2.96 -13.17
CA GLU A 175 19.71 3.80 -13.96
C GLU A 175 20.46 4.97 -14.60
N ALA A 176 21.34 5.63 -13.85
CA ALA A 176 22.23 6.66 -14.40
C ALA A 176 23.14 6.10 -15.49
N ARG A 177 23.74 4.93 -15.26
CA ARG A 177 24.60 4.27 -16.26
C ARG A 177 23.82 3.86 -17.52
N VAL A 178 22.59 3.40 -17.38
CA VAL A 178 21.71 3.08 -18.52
C VAL A 178 21.34 4.34 -19.29
N ALA A 179 21.08 5.45 -18.60
CA ALA A 179 20.81 6.74 -19.25
C ALA A 179 22.02 7.22 -20.07
N GLU A 180 23.24 7.15 -19.50
CA GLU A 180 24.48 7.48 -20.22
C GLU A 180 24.68 6.58 -21.46
N GLN A 181 24.44 5.27 -21.32
CA GLN A 181 24.53 4.33 -22.44
C GLN A 181 23.47 4.57 -23.51
N ALA A 182 22.25 4.94 -23.11
CA ALA A 182 21.17 5.29 -24.02
C ALA A 182 21.48 6.58 -24.79
N GLU A 183 22.11 7.57 -24.15
CA GLU A 183 22.58 8.80 -24.80
C GLU A 183 23.72 8.51 -25.78
N GLN A 184 24.69 7.66 -25.41
CA GLN A 184 25.75 7.22 -26.32
C GLN A 184 25.17 6.49 -27.53
N LEU A 185 24.22 5.58 -27.33
CA LEU A 185 23.52 4.91 -28.43
C LEU A 185 22.76 5.90 -29.31
N ALA A 186 22.05 6.86 -28.73
CA ALA A 186 21.36 7.90 -29.49
C ALA A 186 22.34 8.76 -30.30
N SER A 187 23.53 9.03 -29.76
CA SER A 187 24.58 9.77 -30.49
C SER A 187 25.19 8.96 -31.64
N LEU A 188 25.30 7.63 -31.49
CA LEU A 188 25.78 6.72 -32.53
C LEU A 188 24.73 6.48 -33.61
N ASP A 189 23.46 6.31 -33.24
CA ASP A 189 22.33 6.25 -34.18
C ASP A 189 22.23 7.57 -34.96
N HIS A 190 22.43 8.71 -34.29
CA HIS A 190 22.55 9.99 -34.98
C HIS A 190 23.74 9.99 -35.94
N ARG A 191 24.91 9.52 -35.51
CA ARG A 191 26.10 9.51 -36.35
C ARG A 191 25.99 8.57 -37.55
N ASP A 192 25.44 7.37 -37.44
CA ASP A 192 25.24 6.45 -38.56
C ASP A 192 24.31 7.06 -39.64
N TRP A 193 23.36 7.92 -39.26
CA TRP A 193 22.53 8.68 -40.22
C TRP A 193 23.26 9.83 -40.92
N TYR A 194 24.36 10.36 -40.37
CA TYR A 194 25.16 11.43 -41.00
C TYR A 194 26.50 10.92 -41.58
N ASP A 195 27.03 9.78 -41.14
CA ASP A 195 28.25 9.15 -41.68
C ASP A 195 27.94 8.31 -42.94
N GLU A 196 26.72 7.81 -43.14
CA GLU A 196 26.32 7.19 -44.42
C GLU A 196 26.11 8.22 -45.56
N GLU A 197 26.08 9.52 -45.27
CA GLU A 197 26.04 10.58 -46.30
C GLU A 197 27.43 11.20 -46.60
N GLU A 198 28.49 10.88 -45.84
CA GLU A 198 29.83 11.50 -46.02
C GLU A 198 30.96 10.55 -46.49
N GLU A 199 30.72 9.24 -46.65
CA GLU A 199 31.71 8.30 -47.22
C GLU A 199 31.25 7.55 -48.49
N GLU A 200 30.38 8.15 -49.29
CA GLU A 200 30.43 7.96 -50.74
C GLU A 200 30.70 9.32 -51.40
N GLU A 201 31.91 9.46 -51.96
CA GLU A 201 32.14 10.35 -53.10
C GLU A 201 31.27 9.85 -54.28
N GLU A 202 29.94 9.91 -54.16
CA GLU A 202 29.11 10.06 -55.33
C GLU A 202 29.30 11.51 -55.78
N GLU A 203 29.74 11.69 -57.04
CA GLU A 203 29.45 12.89 -57.81
C GLU A 203 27.92 13.00 -57.99
N GLY A 204 27.19 13.14 -56.88
CA GLY A 204 25.81 13.55 -56.84
C GLY A 204 25.81 15.04 -57.13
N GLU A 205 25.49 15.36 -58.38
CA GLU A 205 25.22 16.72 -58.86
C GLU A 205 24.47 17.48 -57.75
N VAL A 206 25.13 18.44 -57.08
CA VAL A 206 24.54 19.16 -55.95
C VAL A 206 23.39 19.99 -56.52
N TRP A 207 22.16 19.49 -56.38
CA TRP A 207 20.96 20.17 -56.86
C TRP A 207 20.83 21.49 -56.12
N THR A 208 21.09 22.59 -56.83
CA THR A 208 20.90 23.93 -56.27
C THR A 208 19.40 24.18 -56.12
N GLU A 209 19.01 25.08 -55.24
CA GLU A 209 17.59 25.47 -55.05
C GLU A 209 16.92 25.96 -56.36
N ASP A 210 17.73 26.44 -57.31
CA ASP A 210 17.29 26.80 -58.66
C ASP A 210 17.08 25.59 -59.59
N ASP A 211 17.81 24.49 -59.40
CA ASP A 211 17.65 23.25 -60.16
C ASP A 211 16.36 22.52 -59.73
N LEU A 212 16.07 22.53 -58.42
CA LEU A 212 14.81 22.02 -57.86
C LEU A 212 13.58 22.76 -58.42
N ARG A 213 13.68 24.08 -58.59
CA ARG A 213 12.59 24.90 -59.14
C ARG A 213 12.33 24.57 -60.61
N ARG A 214 13.39 24.32 -61.39
CA ARG A 214 13.26 23.92 -62.80
C ARG A 214 12.57 22.57 -62.92
N GLU A 215 12.97 21.59 -62.10
CA GLU A 215 12.35 20.28 -62.12
C GLU A 215 10.87 20.34 -61.68
N GLU A 216 10.51 21.21 -60.73
CA GLU A 216 9.11 21.42 -60.35
C GLU A 216 8.27 21.96 -61.52
N GLU A 217 8.82 22.86 -62.32
CA GLU A 217 8.17 23.38 -63.53
C GLU A 217 8.02 22.30 -64.60
N GLU A 218 9.08 21.52 -64.85
CA GLU A 218 9.04 20.39 -65.78
C GLU A 218 8.04 19.32 -65.34
N ALA A 219 7.98 19.01 -64.04
CA ALA A 219 7.01 18.07 -63.46
C ALA A 219 5.57 18.57 -63.64
N LYS A 220 5.31 19.88 -63.47
CA LYS A 220 4.00 20.49 -63.72
C LYS A 220 3.59 20.38 -65.18
N GLU A 221 4.51 20.62 -66.12
CA GLU A 221 4.22 20.44 -67.54
C GLU A 221 3.89 18.98 -67.88
N MET A 222 4.66 18.05 -67.31
CA MET A 222 4.46 16.61 -67.51
C MET A 222 3.14 16.13 -66.90
N GLU A 223 2.72 16.68 -65.76
CA GLU A 223 1.39 16.48 -65.16
C GLU A 223 0.26 16.94 -66.10
N VAL A 224 0.40 18.11 -66.73
CA VAL A 224 -0.60 18.61 -67.69
C VAL A 224 -0.68 17.71 -68.92
N LYS A 225 0.47 17.36 -69.51
CA LYS A 225 0.55 16.44 -70.66
C LYS A 225 -0.03 15.07 -70.32
N LYS A 226 0.27 14.54 -69.12
CA LYS A 226 -0.31 13.29 -68.61
C LYS A 226 -1.82 13.38 -68.47
N ARG A 227 -2.37 14.47 -67.90
CA ARG A 227 -3.82 14.66 -67.78
C ARG A 227 -4.50 14.73 -69.14
N GLU A 228 -3.94 15.47 -70.09
CA GLU A 228 -4.49 15.57 -71.45
C GLU A 228 -4.51 14.21 -72.14
N LEU A 229 -3.41 13.46 -72.06
CA LEU A 229 -3.33 12.11 -72.60
C LEU A 229 -4.31 11.16 -71.92
N GLN A 230 -4.49 11.24 -70.60
CA GLN A 230 -5.48 10.45 -69.86
C GLN A 230 -6.91 10.78 -70.27
N VAL A 231 -7.25 12.05 -70.52
CA VAL A 231 -8.57 12.43 -71.04
C VAL A 231 -8.79 11.86 -72.43
N ARG A 232 -7.78 11.95 -73.31
CA ARG A 232 -7.85 11.36 -74.64
C ARG A 232 -8.00 9.84 -74.60
N LEU A 233 -7.29 9.18 -73.69
CA LEU A 233 -7.41 7.74 -73.47
C LEU A 233 -8.81 7.36 -72.98
N ARG A 234 -9.36 8.09 -72.01
CA ARG A 234 -10.74 7.90 -71.53
C ARG A 234 -11.78 8.13 -72.62
N GLN A 235 -11.55 9.10 -73.51
CA GLN A 235 -12.44 9.34 -74.64
C GLN A 235 -12.38 8.18 -75.63
N MET A 236 -11.18 7.71 -75.99
CA MET A 236 -11.02 6.52 -76.84
C MET A 236 -11.60 5.27 -76.18
N GLU A 237 -11.44 5.08 -74.87
CA GLU A 237 -12.04 3.97 -74.12
C GLU A 237 -13.58 4.05 -74.13
N LYS A 238 -14.14 5.26 -74.03
CA LYS A 238 -15.59 5.48 -74.13
C LYS A 238 -16.11 5.19 -75.54
N ASP A 239 -15.37 5.58 -76.58
CA ASP A 239 -15.74 5.34 -77.97
C ASP A 239 -15.61 3.84 -78.32
N LEU A 240 -14.56 3.17 -77.85
CA LEU A 240 -14.36 1.72 -78.00
C LEU A 240 -15.38 0.91 -77.19
N GLY A 241 -15.65 1.32 -75.95
CA GLY A 241 -16.66 0.71 -75.09
C GLY A 241 -18.10 0.99 -75.53
N GLY A 242 -18.32 2.02 -76.36
CA GLY A 242 -19.58 2.23 -77.07
C GLY A 242 -19.75 1.27 -78.25
N LEU A 243 -18.66 1.01 -78.98
CA LEU A 243 -18.63 0.07 -80.10
C LEU A 243 -18.76 -1.40 -79.66
N MET A 244 -18.22 -1.76 -78.49
CA MET A 244 -18.36 -3.11 -77.91
C MET A 244 -19.72 -3.36 -77.21
N ARG A 245 -20.58 -2.34 -77.09
CA ARG A 245 -21.93 -2.43 -76.49
C ARG A 245 -23.07 -2.37 -77.53
N MET A 246 -22.74 -2.40 -78.82
CA MET A 246 -23.63 -2.82 -79.92
C MET A 246 -23.37 -4.27 -80.27
#